data_AF-A0A1G2S7D3-F1
#
_entry.id   AF-A0A1G2S7D3-F1
#
_cell.length_a   1.000
_cell.length_b   1.000
_cell.length_c   1.000
_cell.angle_alpha   90.00
_cell.angle_beta   90.00
_cell.angle_gamma   90.00
#
_symmetry.space_group_name_H-M   'P 1'
#
loop_
_entity.id
_entity.type
_entity.pdbx_description
1 polymer ?
#
loop_
_entity_poly.entity_id
_entity_poly.type
_entity_poly.pdbx_seq_one_letter_code
_entity_poly.pdbx_strand_id
1 'polypeptide(L)'
;MDASMILFPQTKAEILKRLCSNFNVVSERQIMGYTEEASRLLKFLVKGGYLERKLVEEAVHNHLLDLGCAMQIMHLRTRTFPDHLGSVALFGYALKHGKVRPAEVTFDHGEIAGEYILAADGFLKHVVEQLFSYKRFEIPLFPRDHEADHFCC
;
A
#
# COMPACT_ATOMS: atom_id res chain seq x y z
N MET A 1 14.35 33.24 20.59
CA MET A 1 15.21 32.46 19.69
C MET A 1 14.43 31.21 19.35
N ASP A 2 13.65 31.28 18.28
CA ASP A 2 12.78 30.17 17.87
C ASP A 2 13.65 29.20 17.06
N ALA A 3 14.24 28.22 17.74
CA ALA A 3 14.88 27.11 17.06
C ALA A 3 13.78 26.24 16.48
N SER A 4 13.19 26.67 15.36
CA SER A 4 12.38 25.80 14.53
C SER A 4 13.26 24.59 14.21
N MET A 5 13.00 23.44 14.86
CA MET A 5 13.76 22.22 14.64
C MET A 5 13.45 21.74 13.22
N ILE A 6 14.16 22.29 12.24
CA ILE A 6 14.11 21.80 10.86
C ILE A 6 14.73 20.41 10.88
N LEU A 7 13.93 19.40 10.50
CA LEU A 7 14.48 18.06 10.32
C LEU A 7 15.50 18.09 9.19
N PHE A 8 16.70 17.56 9.47
CA PHE A 8 17.72 17.40 8.45
C PHE A 8 17.21 16.48 7.33
N PRO A 9 17.63 16.70 6.07
CA PRO A 9 17.18 15.89 4.93
C PRO A 9 17.37 14.38 5.14
N GLN A 10 18.46 13.98 5.79
CA GLN A 10 18.75 12.57 6.10
C GLN A 10 17.71 11.97 7.07
N THR A 11 17.28 12.74 8.06
CA THR A 11 16.22 12.32 9.00
C THR A 11 14.88 12.18 8.29
N LYS A 12 14.53 13.13 7.39
CA LYS A 12 13.32 13.02 6.56
C LYS A 12 13.35 11.73 5.72
N ALA A 13 14.47 11.45 5.05
CA ALA A 13 14.63 10.25 4.23
C ALA A 13 14.48 8.95 5.04
N GLU A 14 15.08 8.88 6.23
CA GLU A 14 14.97 7.71 7.12
C GLU A 14 13.53 7.51 7.62
N ILE A 15 12.83 8.59 7.98
CA ILE A 15 11.40 8.52 8.36
C ILE A 15 10.57 7.97 7.21
N LEU A 16 10.76 8.49 5.99
CA LEU A 16 10.03 8.04 4.79
C LEU A 16 10.35 6.58 4.44
N LYS A 17 11.61 6.16 4.60
CA LYS A 17 12.02 4.77 4.40
C LYS A 17 11.31 3.83 5.37
N ARG A 18 11.30 4.18 6.67
CA ARG A 18 10.61 3.39 7.72
C ARG A 18 9.10 3.37 7.54
N LEU A 19 8.52 4.50 7.11
CA LEU A 19 7.12 4.59 6.76
C LEU A 19 6.77 3.54 5.71
N CYS A 20 7.56 3.45 4.63
CA CYS A 20 7.31 2.55 3.51
C CYS A 20 7.63 1.09 3.82
N SER A 21 8.72 0.81 4.54
CA SER A 21 9.15 -0.58 4.83
C SER A 21 8.15 -1.40 5.63
N ASN A 22 7.25 -0.74 6.36
CA ASN A 22 6.37 -1.41 7.31
C ASN A 22 5.03 -1.83 6.70
N PHE A 23 4.67 -1.33 5.51
CA PHE A 23 3.36 -1.63 4.95
C PHE A 23 3.39 -2.34 3.61
N ASN A 24 2.39 -3.21 3.45
CA ASN A 24 2.03 -3.83 2.18
C ASN A 24 0.61 -3.40 1.81
N VAL A 25 0.29 -3.44 0.51
CA VAL A 25 -1.05 -3.15 0.01
C VAL A 25 -1.67 -4.42 -0.54
N VAL A 26 -2.72 -4.90 0.14
CA VAL A 26 -3.46 -6.11 -0.25
C VAL A 26 -4.58 -5.75 -1.22
N SER A 27 -5.17 -4.58 -1.06
CA SER A 27 -6.12 -4.01 -2.02
C SER A 27 -6.11 -2.50 -1.91
N GLU A 28 -6.83 -1.82 -2.81
CA GLU A 28 -7.01 -0.36 -2.73
C GLU A 28 -7.60 0.13 -1.40
N ARG A 29 -8.19 -0.76 -0.59
CA ARG A 29 -8.84 -0.42 0.68
C ARG A 29 -8.16 -1.03 1.90
N GLN A 30 -7.08 -1.78 1.69
CA GLN A 30 -6.46 -2.54 2.76
C GLN A 30 -4.94 -2.46 2.70
N ILE A 31 -4.40 -1.74 3.68
CA ILE A 31 -2.99 -1.68 4.02
C ILE A 31 -2.74 -2.61 5.21
N MET A 32 -1.70 -3.45 5.11
CA MET A 32 -1.26 -4.37 6.15
C MET A 32 0.10 -3.94 6.69
N GLY A 33 0.38 -4.23 7.97
CA GLY A 33 1.66 -3.92 8.62
C GLY A 33 1.83 -2.46 9.07
N TYR A 34 0.88 -1.59 8.70
CA TYR A 34 0.83 -0.20 9.16
C TYR A 34 0.10 -0.07 10.50
N THR A 35 0.45 0.94 11.31
CA THR A 35 -0.12 1.14 12.66
C THR A 35 -0.78 2.50 12.84
N GLU A 36 -1.68 2.61 13.82
CA GLU A 36 -2.31 3.89 14.15
C GLU A 36 -1.31 4.91 14.69
N GLU A 37 -0.32 4.46 15.46
CA GLU A 37 0.75 5.30 15.98
C GLU A 37 1.57 5.90 14.83
N ALA A 38 1.90 5.09 13.83
CA ALA A 38 2.59 5.56 12.62
C ALA A 38 1.75 6.59 11.87
N SER A 39 0.44 6.36 11.73
CA SER A 39 -0.48 7.33 11.12
C SER A 39 -0.54 8.64 11.89
N ARG A 40 -0.64 8.59 13.22
CA ARG A 40 -0.65 9.79 14.09
C ARG A 40 0.66 10.55 14.00
N LEU A 41 1.80 9.86 13.99
CA LEU A 41 3.11 10.47 13.82
C LEU A 41 3.24 11.13 12.44
N LEU A 42 2.83 10.45 11.36
CA LEU A 42 2.86 11.00 10.01
C LEU A 42 2.02 12.28 9.92
N LYS A 43 0.78 12.26 10.45
CA LYS A 43 -0.08 13.45 10.55
C LYS A 43 0.60 14.59 11.29
N PHE A 44 1.22 14.31 12.44
CA PHE A 44 1.91 15.31 13.25
C PHE A 44 3.08 15.95 12.49
N LEU A 45 3.95 15.14 11.88
CA LEU A 45 5.11 15.61 11.13
C LEU A 45 4.72 16.50 9.95
N VAL A 46 3.66 16.13 9.24
CA VAL A 46 3.19 16.91 8.08
C VAL A 46 2.47 18.19 8.51
N LYS A 47 1.58 18.13 9.49
CA LYS A 47 0.89 19.32 10.01
C LYS A 47 1.83 20.31 10.67
N GLY A 48 2.89 19.82 11.32
CA GLY A 48 3.92 20.64 11.93
C GLY A 48 4.95 21.22 10.94
N GLY A 49 4.83 20.93 9.64
CA GLY A 49 5.77 21.40 8.62
C GLY A 49 7.14 20.71 8.65
N TYR A 50 7.31 19.66 9.45
CA TYR A 50 8.55 18.89 9.54
C TYR A 50 8.78 17.98 8.33
N LEU A 51 7.70 17.60 7.65
CA LEU A 51 7.72 16.76 6.46
C LEU A 51 6.73 17.29 5.43
N GLU A 52 7.17 17.49 4.19
CA GLU A 52 6.28 17.91 3.12
C GLU A 52 5.39 16.74 2.66
N ARG A 53 4.08 16.98 2.51
CA ARG A 53 3.15 15.96 2.00
C ARG A 53 3.61 15.38 0.65
N LYS A 54 4.18 16.22 -0.21
CA LYS A 54 4.71 15.81 -1.51
C LYS A 54 5.82 14.74 -1.38
N LEU A 55 6.72 14.88 -0.41
CA LEU A 55 7.77 13.87 -0.18
C LEU A 55 7.18 12.54 0.32
N VAL A 56 6.10 12.59 1.09
CA VAL A 56 5.36 11.39 1.50
C VAL A 56 4.75 10.71 0.27
N GLU A 57 4.08 11.46 -0.59
CA GLU A 57 3.47 10.95 -1.83
C GLU A 57 4.54 10.34 -2.76
N GLU A 58 5.68 10.99 -2.92
CA GLU A 58 6.81 10.49 -3.72
C GLU A 58 7.41 9.20 -3.12
N ALA A 59 7.58 9.14 -1.80
CA ALA A 59 8.08 7.93 -1.12
C ALA A 59 7.11 6.75 -1.27
N VAL A 60 5.81 7.00 -1.05
CA VAL A 60 4.76 5.99 -1.22
C VAL A 60 4.68 5.54 -2.68
N HIS A 61 4.75 6.47 -3.64
CA HIS A 61 4.79 6.16 -5.06
C HIS A 61 5.91 5.16 -5.38
N ASN A 62 7.14 5.47 -4.97
CA ASN A 62 8.30 4.61 -5.22
C ASN A 62 8.14 3.22 -4.57
N HIS A 63 7.65 3.17 -3.33
CA HIS A 63 7.39 1.91 -2.63
C HIS A 63 6.36 1.04 -3.35
N LEU A 64 5.26 1.63 -3.83
CA LEU A 64 4.24 0.91 -4.61
C LEU A 64 4.82 0.35 -5.91
N LEU A 65 5.71 1.08 -6.58
CA LEU A 65 6.41 0.56 -7.76
C LEU A 65 7.31 -0.63 -7.42
N ASP A 66 8.02 -0.58 -6.29
CA ASP A 66 8.88 -1.69 -5.87
C ASP A 66 8.06 -2.93 -5.46
N LEU A 67 6.91 -2.75 -4.81
CA LEU A 67 5.98 -3.85 -4.54
C LEU A 67 5.40 -4.45 -5.83
N GLY A 68 4.99 -3.62 -6.80
CA GLY A 68 4.50 -4.11 -8.09
C GLY A 68 5.58 -4.83 -8.91
N CYS A 69 6.84 -4.38 -8.83
CA CYS A 69 7.98 -5.10 -9.39
C CYS A 69 8.17 -6.47 -8.72
N ALA A 70 8.07 -6.54 -7.39
CA ALA A 70 8.12 -7.81 -6.67
C ALA A 70 7.00 -8.77 -7.09
N MET A 71 5.80 -8.26 -7.38
CA MET A 71 4.70 -9.05 -7.94
C MET A 71 5.02 -9.59 -9.33
N GLN A 72 5.64 -8.79 -10.21
CA GLN A 72 6.10 -9.29 -11.52
C GLN A 72 7.14 -10.40 -11.36
N ILE A 73 8.09 -10.25 -10.44
CA ILE A 73 9.07 -11.31 -10.15
C ILE A 73 8.34 -12.58 -9.67
N MET A 74 7.34 -12.44 -8.81
CA MET A 74 6.52 -13.57 -8.37
C MET A 74 5.80 -14.24 -9.54
N HIS A 75 5.09 -13.47 -10.37
CA HIS A 75 4.44 -13.93 -11.60
C HIS A 75 5.38 -14.78 -12.46
N LEU A 76 6.56 -14.24 -12.78
CA LEU A 76 7.53 -14.91 -13.65
C LEU A 76 8.10 -16.19 -13.04
N ARG A 77 8.29 -16.22 -11.71
CA ARG A 77 8.89 -17.38 -11.02
C ARG A 77 7.88 -18.49 -10.75
N THR A 78 6.64 -18.16 -10.40
CA THR A 78 5.62 -19.14 -10.00
C THR A 78 4.61 -19.43 -11.10
N ARG A 79 4.61 -18.64 -12.18
CA ARG A 79 3.59 -18.67 -13.23
C ARG A 79 2.17 -18.39 -12.71
N THR A 80 2.06 -17.69 -11.58
CA THR A 80 0.78 -17.27 -11.01
C THR A 80 0.28 -16.04 -11.74
N PHE A 81 -0.95 -16.05 -12.23
CA PHE A 81 -1.54 -14.93 -12.97
C PHE A 81 -1.74 -13.68 -12.12
N PRO A 82 -1.67 -12.47 -12.71
CA PRO A 82 -1.71 -11.21 -11.98
C PRO A 82 -2.94 -10.99 -11.10
N ASP A 83 -4.12 -11.49 -11.49
CA ASP A 83 -5.38 -11.47 -10.74
C ASP A 83 -5.32 -12.29 -9.43
N HIS A 84 -4.41 -13.26 -9.36
CA HIS A 84 -4.14 -14.06 -8.17
C HIS A 84 -2.96 -13.53 -7.34
N LEU A 85 -2.29 -12.46 -7.79
CA LEU A 85 -1.21 -11.82 -7.05
C LEU A 85 -1.81 -10.71 -6.20
N GLY A 86 -1.95 -10.93 -4.89
CA GLY A 86 -2.16 -9.89 -3.87
C GLY A 86 -3.20 -8.81 -4.20
N SER A 87 -2.77 -7.76 -4.93
CA SER A 87 -3.56 -6.58 -5.32
C SER A 87 -3.48 -6.29 -6.83
N VAL A 88 -4.60 -6.49 -7.55
CA VAL A 88 -4.75 -6.13 -8.98
C VAL A 88 -4.42 -4.66 -9.24
N ALA A 89 -4.91 -3.75 -8.40
CA ALA A 89 -4.70 -2.32 -8.54
C ALA A 89 -3.22 -1.92 -8.36
N LEU A 90 -2.50 -2.60 -7.45
CA LEU A 90 -1.06 -2.38 -7.28
C LEU A 90 -0.28 -2.81 -8.52
N PHE A 91 -0.63 -3.96 -9.10
CA PHE A 91 -0.01 -4.45 -10.32
C PHE A 91 -0.30 -3.52 -11.51
N GLY A 92 -1.56 -3.12 -11.66
CA GLY A 92 -1.99 -2.11 -12.62
C GLY A 92 -1.28 -0.77 -12.47
N TYR A 93 -1.02 -0.35 -11.24
CA TYR A 93 -0.29 0.88 -10.95
C TYR A 93 1.16 0.79 -11.44
N ALA A 94 1.83 -0.34 -11.22
CA ALA A 94 3.18 -0.56 -11.70
C ALA A 94 3.27 -0.67 -13.24
N LEU A 95 2.25 -1.24 -13.89
CA LEU A 95 2.08 -1.23 -15.35
C LEU A 95 1.91 0.20 -15.88
N LYS A 96 1.00 0.98 -15.27
CA LYS A 96 0.70 2.37 -15.65
C LYS A 96 1.94 3.26 -15.64
N HIS A 97 2.81 3.06 -14.66
CA HIS A 97 4.04 3.82 -14.50
C HIS A 97 5.26 3.19 -15.20
N GLY A 98 5.06 2.12 -15.97
CA GLY A 98 6.11 1.49 -16.79
C GLY A 98 7.20 0.76 -16.00
N LYS A 99 6.99 0.54 -14.69
CA LYS A 99 7.89 -0.27 -13.86
C LYS A 99 7.77 -1.76 -14.22
N VAL A 100 6.55 -2.18 -14.55
CA VAL A 100 6.24 -3.51 -15.12
C VAL A 100 5.93 -3.34 -16.60
N ARG A 101 6.50 -4.19 -17.44
CA ARG A 101 6.27 -4.14 -18.89
C ARG A 101 5.16 -5.11 -19.29
N PRO A 102 4.08 -4.66 -19.95
CA PRO A 102 2.98 -5.54 -20.36
C PRO A 102 3.41 -6.76 -21.18
N ALA A 103 4.43 -6.60 -22.04
CA ALA A 103 4.93 -7.68 -22.91
C ALA A 103 5.58 -8.84 -22.13
N GLU A 104 5.93 -8.63 -20.87
CA GLU A 104 6.56 -9.63 -19.99
C GLU A 104 5.52 -10.29 -19.07
N VAL A 105 4.23 -9.97 -19.21
CA VAL A 105 3.16 -10.47 -18.36
C VAL A 105 2.21 -11.33 -19.18
N THR A 106 1.93 -12.52 -18.67
CA THR A 106 0.85 -13.37 -19.17
C THR A 106 -0.41 -13.10 -18.36
N PHE A 107 -1.47 -12.67 -19.05
CA PHE A 107 -2.81 -12.48 -18.48
C PHE A 107 -3.68 -13.71 -18.78
N ASP A 108 -4.65 -14.00 -17.92
CA ASP A 108 -5.61 -15.09 -18.11
C ASP A 108 -7.00 -14.54 -18.50
N HIS A 109 -7.94 -15.42 -18.85
CA HIS A 109 -9.36 -15.11 -19.05
C HIS A 109 -9.68 -14.00 -20.08
N GLY A 110 -8.75 -13.70 -20.98
CA GLY A 110 -8.90 -12.64 -21.98
C GLY A 110 -8.66 -11.22 -21.45
N GLU A 111 -8.17 -11.10 -20.22
CA GLU A 111 -7.81 -9.81 -19.64
C GLU A 111 -6.65 -9.16 -20.40
N ILE A 112 -6.61 -7.82 -20.35
CA ILE A 112 -5.52 -7.05 -20.95
C ILE A 112 -4.92 -6.06 -19.96
N ALA A 113 -3.63 -5.72 -20.16
CA ALA A 113 -2.92 -4.75 -19.33
C ALA A 113 -3.66 -3.41 -19.17
N GLY A 114 -4.45 -3.00 -20.17
CA GLY A 114 -5.27 -1.79 -20.12
C GLY A 114 -6.31 -1.81 -18.99
N GLU A 115 -6.93 -2.96 -18.71
CA GLU A 115 -7.94 -3.09 -17.65
C GLU A 115 -7.31 -2.92 -16.26
N TYR A 116 -6.13 -3.51 -16.05
CA TYR A 116 -5.33 -3.34 -14.84
C TYR A 116 -4.90 -1.88 -14.66
N ILE A 117 -4.45 -1.22 -15.72
CA ILE A 117 -4.06 0.19 -15.69
C ILE A 117 -5.24 1.09 -15.30
N LEU A 118 -6.43 0.84 -15.85
CA LEU A 118 -7.65 1.56 -15.51
C LEU A 118 -8.06 1.34 -14.05
N ALA A 119 -7.95 0.11 -13.54
CA ALA A 119 -8.21 -0.19 -12.14
C ALA A 119 -7.27 0.57 -11.18
N ALA A 120 -6.08 0.96 -11.62
CA ALA A 120 -5.12 1.69 -10.81
C ALA A 120 -5.36 3.21 -10.71
N ASP A 121 -6.43 3.73 -11.32
CA ASP A 121 -6.73 5.16 -11.27
C ASP A 121 -7.05 5.63 -9.84
N GLY A 122 -6.38 6.71 -9.41
CA GLY A 122 -6.51 7.23 -8.05
C GLY A 122 -5.82 6.38 -6.97
N PHE A 123 -5.18 5.26 -7.32
CA PHE A 123 -4.61 4.32 -6.36
C PHE A 123 -3.63 4.96 -5.36
N LEU A 124 -2.66 5.76 -5.84
CA LEU A 124 -1.72 6.48 -4.96
C LEU A 124 -2.45 7.36 -3.95
N LYS A 125 -3.46 8.11 -4.40
CA LYS A 125 -4.24 9.01 -3.55
C LYS A 125 -4.95 8.21 -2.46
N HIS A 126 -5.61 7.10 -2.81
CA HIS A 126 -6.29 6.23 -1.85
C HIS A 126 -5.33 5.62 -0.82
N VAL A 127 -4.15 5.14 -1.26
CA VAL A 127 -3.13 4.58 -0.34
C VAL A 127 -2.63 5.67 0.60
N VAL A 128 -2.27 6.84 0.08
CA VAL A 128 -1.78 7.96 0.90
C VAL A 128 -2.85 8.39 1.91
N GLU A 129 -4.10 8.56 1.48
CA GLU A 129 -5.22 8.89 2.36
C GLU A 129 -5.40 7.86 3.47
N GLN A 130 -5.32 6.57 3.16
CA GLN A 130 -5.36 5.51 4.16
C GLN A 130 -4.20 5.58 5.16
N LEU A 131 -2.96 5.86 4.72
CA LEU A 131 -1.84 6.04 5.65
C LEU A 131 -2.11 7.22 6.60
N PHE A 132 -2.65 8.32 6.09
CA PHE A 132 -3.02 9.46 6.91
C PHE A 132 -4.23 9.18 7.80
N SER A 133 -5.19 8.33 7.42
CA SER A 133 -6.41 8.09 8.20
C SER A 133 -6.49 6.70 8.82
N TYR A 134 -5.36 5.98 8.89
CA TYR A 134 -5.34 4.58 9.25
C TYR A 134 -5.97 4.35 10.62
N LYS A 135 -6.87 3.38 10.65
CA LYS A 135 -7.47 2.81 11.85
C LYS A 135 -7.36 1.31 11.72
N ARG A 136 -7.00 0.62 12.80
CA ARG A 136 -6.96 -0.83 12.77
C ARG A 136 -8.39 -1.34 12.52
N PHE A 137 -8.59 -2.18 11.51
CA PHE A 137 -9.87 -2.85 11.34
C PHE A 137 -10.09 -3.78 12.55
N GLU A 138 -11.16 -3.55 13.31
CA GLU A 138 -11.60 -4.39 14.43
C GLU A 138 -12.31 -5.67 13.94
N ILE A 139 -11.96 -6.19 12.76
CA ILE A 139 -12.50 -7.47 12.32
C ILE A 139 -11.64 -8.55 13.00
N PRO A 140 -12.19 -9.34 13.93
CA PRO A 140 -11.45 -10.44 14.50
C PRO A 140 -11.07 -11.40 13.37
N LEU A 141 -9.81 -11.83 13.35
CA LEU A 141 -9.25 -12.77 12.36
C LEU A 141 -9.95 -14.14 12.36
N PHE A 142 -10.82 -14.37 13.35
CA PHE A 142 -11.70 -15.50 13.47
C PHE A 142 -13.11 -14.97 13.73
N PRO A 143 -14.16 -15.47 13.04
CA PRO A 143 -15.50 -15.38 13.59
C PRO A 143 -15.42 -15.91 15.02
N ARG A 144 -15.95 -15.17 16.01
CA ARG A 144 -16.24 -15.81 17.29
C ARG A 144 -17.22 -16.90 16.93
N ASP A 145 -16.80 -18.16 17.07
CA ASP A 145 -17.67 -19.30 16.85
C ASP A 145 -18.99 -19.01 17.54
N HIS A 146 -20.07 -19.27 16.79
CA HIS A 146 -21.43 -19.21 17.27
C HIS A 146 -21.49 -19.76 18.69
N GLU A 147 -22.14 -19.00 19.56
CA GLU A 147 -22.68 -19.45 20.83
C GLU A 147 -23.11 -20.91 20.70
N ALA A 148 -22.32 -21.81 21.30
CA ALA A 148 -22.73 -23.17 21.58
C ALA A 148 -23.73 -23.12 22.74
N ASP A 149 -24.86 -22.45 22.52
CA ASP A 149 -25.99 -22.38 23.43
C ASP A 149 -27.26 -22.68 22.65
N HIS A 150 -27.46 -23.97 22.36
CA HIS A 150 -28.80 -24.53 22.34
C HIS A 150 -28.76 -25.95 22.93
N PHE A 151 -29.00 -26.00 24.23
CA PHE A 151 -29.97 -26.86 24.91
C PHE A 151 -30.48 -28.11 24.15
N CYS A 152 -30.32 -29.26 24.81
CA CYS A 152 -31.25 -30.39 24.93
C CYS A 152 -32.10 -30.77 23.71
N CYS A 153 -31.86 -31.97 23.18
CA CYS A 153 -32.77 -33.12 23.32
C CYS A 153 -31.97 -34.43 23.32
#